data_AF-A0A349UMU3-F1
#
_entry.id   AF-A0A349UMU3-F1
#
_cell.length_a   1.000
_cell.length_b   1.000
_cell.length_c   1.000
_cell.angle_alpha   90.00
_cell.angle_beta   90.00
_cell.angle_gamma   90.00
#
_symmetry.space_group_name_H-M   'P 1'
#
loop_
_entity.id
_entity.type
_entity.pdbx_description
1 polymer ?
#
loop_
_entity_poly.entity_id
_entity_poly.type
_entity_poly.pdbx_seq_one_letter_code
_entity_poly.pdbx_strand_id
1 'polypeptide(L)'
;MAEYLVLARKYRSTTFDEVVGQEPIARTLVNAITGGRIAHAYLFTGTRGVGKTTMARLFAKALNCLNSDAPTPTPCNRCNACVAISRGDDVDVVEIDGASNRGIDEIRELRANAIYRPARSRYKIYYIDEVHMLTKEAFNALLKTLEEPPGHVKFIFATTEAEKLPATILSRCQRFDFRNIPTRRIAEHLRAICKTEKVQVADDALFRVARSAAGSMRDALSLLDQLLAAGEGTVRDEDVVRLLGVPGDERVLSIASAIAAGDPAGALKGLDDALAGGVTLGVAVGALGETFRNLMIASACGSGSELIELPDAHRAAVIELSGRFSLPALVHAVGMLQTLLRTVRNSSVARALVEATLVRLAAAEKFVDPTSLIERLESLASGRPGPATGQKKNFPLSPPAADAARLAPARSPNVASSSPATGGGFELKPPAGSAPLKWEASWLAANWQTVGDELVARGQTPVAGTILPAMVVGFSDGVLTLGFDDAHARLREQCEGRAGEAVAAALSELAGRAIRCQFVAV
;
A
#
# COMPACT_ATOMS: atom_id res chain seq x y z
N MET A 1 -11.52 -28.06 -29.44
CA MET A 1 -11.64 -27.73 -28.02
C MET A 1 -11.82 -26.23 -27.91
N ALA A 2 -12.92 -25.75 -27.31
CA ALA A 2 -13.08 -24.31 -27.09
C ALA A 2 -11.96 -23.84 -26.17
N GLU A 3 -11.22 -22.81 -26.57
CA GLU A 3 -10.12 -22.23 -25.80
C GLU A 3 -10.67 -21.70 -24.46
N TYR A 4 -10.15 -22.22 -23.34
CA TYR A 4 -10.54 -21.75 -22.01
C TYR A 4 -10.09 -20.29 -21.85
N LEU A 5 -11.05 -19.39 -21.64
CA LEU A 5 -10.80 -17.97 -21.48
C LEU A 5 -11.14 -17.57 -20.04
N VAL A 6 -10.14 -17.06 -19.32
CA VAL A 6 -10.29 -16.54 -17.94
C VAL A 6 -11.45 -15.55 -17.87
N LEU A 7 -12.28 -15.64 -16.81
CA LEU A 7 -13.46 -14.79 -16.63
C LEU A 7 -13.18 -13.29 -16.82
N ALA A 8 -12.06 -12.80 -16.31
CA ALA A 8 -11.65 -11.39 -16.42
C ALA A 8 -11.47 -10.91 -17.88
N ARG A 9 -11.24 -11.83 -18.83
CA ARG A 9 -11.18 -11.54 -20.27
C ARG A 9 -12.51 -11.82 -20.96
N LYS A 10 -13.23 -12.88 -20.56
CA LYS A 10 -14.54 -13.26 -21.11
C LYS A 10 -15.63 -12.22 -20.83
N TYR A 11 -15.68 -11.69 -19.61
CA TYR A 11 -16.70 -10.74 -19.14
C TYR A 11 -16.21 -9.28 -19.16
N ARG A 12 -15.22 -8.96 -20.00
CA ARG A 12 -14.82 -7.57 -20.18
C ARG A 12 -15.96 -6.79 -20.84
N SER A 13 -16.41 -5.71 -20.22
CA SER A 13 -17.50 -4.85 -20.70
C SER A 13 -17.31 -4.46 -22.17
N THR A 14 -18.37 -4.58 -22.95
CA THR A 14 -18.41 -4.31 -24.39
C THR A 14 -19.17 -3.03 -24.75
N THR A 15 -19.90 -2.49 -23.78
CA THR A 15 -20.65 -1.22 -23.88
C THR A 15 -20.34 -0.34 -22.67
N PHE A 16 -20.63 0.97 -22.78
CA PHE A 16 -20.43 1.92 -21.68
C PHE A 16 -21.32 1.62 -20.46
N ASP A 17 -22.52 1.09 -20.68
CA ASP A 17 -23.49 0.79 -19.63
C ASP A 17 -23.12 -0.44 -18.80
N GLU A 18 -22.29 -1.33 -19.35
CA GLU A 18 -21.77 -2.52 -18.67
C GLU A 18 -20.59 -2.21 -17.73
N VAL A 19 -20.08 -0.98 -17.70
CA VAL A 19 -18.94 -0.62 -16.83
C VAL A 19 -19.43 -0.33 -15.41
N VAL A 20 -19.22 -1.29 -14.52
CA VAL A 20 -19.68 -1.21 -13.13
C VAL A 20 -18.94 -0.14 -12.34
N GLY A 21 -19.68 0.78 -11.71
CA GLY A 21 -19.16 1.75 -10.73
C GLY A 21 -18.49 2.99 -11.33
N GLN A 22 -18.47 3.12 -12.66
CA GLN A 22 -17.89 4.28 -13.37
C GLN A 22 -18.91 4.99 -14.26
N GLU A 23 -20.19 4.89 -13.92
CA GLU A 23 -21.32 5.45 -14.68
C GLU A 23 -21.16 6.96 -14.97
N PRO A 24 -20.67 7.82 -14.04
CA PRO A 24 -20.46 9.24 -14.33
C PRO A 24 -19.39 9.51 -15.41
N ILE A 25 -18.31 8.71 -15.41
CA ILE A 25 -17.23 8.82 -16.40
C ILE A 25 -17.74 8.36 -17.75
N ALA A 26 -18.38 7.20 -17.80
CA ALA A 26 -19.00 6.64 -18.99
C ALA A 26 -19.95 7.66 -19.65
N ARG A 27 -20.87 8.24 -18.86
CA ARG A 27 -21.81 9.28 -19.32
C ARG A 27 -21.10 10.50 -19.88
N THR A 28 -20.02 10.95 -19.26
CA THR A 28 -19.27 12.12 -19.73
C THR A 28 -18.60 11.87 -21.08
N LEU A 29 -18.02 10.69 -21.28
CA LEU A 29 -17.43 10.29 -22.56
C LEU A 29 -18.50 10.14 -23.66
N VAL A 30 -19.63 9.52 -23.34
CA VAL A 30 -20.80 9.41 -24.25
C VAL A 30 -21.30 10.80 -24.67
N ASN A 31 -21.40 11.74 -23.73
CA ASN A 31 -21.79 13.12 -24.02
C ASN A 31 -20.76 13.86 -24.89
N ALA A 32 -19.46 13.60 -24.67
CA ALA A 32 -18.39 14.19 -25.47
C ALA A 32 -18.44 13.70 -26.92
N ILE A 33 -18.70 12.40 -27.14
CA ILE A 33 -18.89 11.81 -28.47
C ILE A 33 -20.11 12.41 -29.15
N THR A 34 -21.26 12.39 -28.49
CA THR A 34 -22.54 12.86 -29.04
C THR A 34 -22.50 14.35 -29.36
N GLY A 35 -21.82 15.15 -28.53
CA GLY A 35 -21.66 16.59 -28.74
C GLY A 35 -20.51 16.97 -29.66
N GLY A 36 -19.76 16.01 -30.23
CA GLY A 36 -18.58 16.29 -31.07
C GLY A 36 -17.43 17.00 -30.35
N ARG A 37 -17.40 16.98 -29.01
CA ARG A 37 -16.41 17.66 -28.15
C ARG A 37 -15.32 16.70 -27.71
N ILE A 38 -14.61 16.11 -28.68
CA ILE A 38 -13.56 15.12 -28.44
C ILE A 38 -12.22 15.84 -28.26
N ALA A 39 -11.70 15.85 -27.03
CA ALA A 39 -10.39 16.41 -26.69
C ALA A 39 -9.26 15.66 -27.41
N HIS A 40 -8.06 16.23 -27.42
CA HIS A 40 -6.88 15.58 -28.00
C HIS A 40 -6.20 14.62 -27.02
N ALA A 41 -6.34 14.83 -25.70
CA ALA A 41 -5.73 14.00 -24.67
C ALA A 41 -6.65 13.78 -23.46
N TYR A 42 -6.67 12.55 -22.97
CA TYR A 42 -7.46 12.07 -21.83
C TYR A 42 -6.51 11.42 -20.80
N LEU A 43 -6.73 11.68 -19.51
CA LEU A 43 -5.99 11.03 -18.43
C LEU A 43 -6.94 10.27 -17.52
N PHE A 44 -6.82 8.95 -17.52
CA PHE A 44 -7.57 8.03 -16.67
C PHE A 44 -6.72 7.67 -15.45
N THR A 45 -7.16 8.09 -14.27
CA THR A 45 -6.44 7.83 -13.02
C THR A 45 -7.31 7.04 -12.07
N GLY A 46 -6.71 6.15 -11.29
CA GLY A 46 -7.41 5.33 -10.30
C GLY A 46 -6.66 4.04 -10.02
N THR A 47 -7.13 3.27 -9.06
CA THR A 47 -6.51 2.00 -8.65
C THR A 47 -6.51 0.97 -9.79
N ARG A 48 -5.73 -0.09 -9.65
CA ARG A 48 -5.69 -1.16 -10.66
C ARG A 48 -7.04 -1.89 -10.70
N GLY A 49 -7.48 -2.29 -11.88
CA GLY A 49 -8.65 -3.16 -12.06
C GLY A 49 -10.03 -2.52 -11.92
N VAL A 50 -10.11 -1.19 -11.74
CA VAL A 50 -11.38 -0.41 -11.73
C VAL A 50 -11.98 -0.14 -13.11
N GLY A 51 -11.33 -0.59 -14.19
CA GLY A 51 -11.86 -0.50 -15.56
C GLY A 51 -11.22 0.55 -16.47
N LYS A 52 -10.05 1.14 -16.12
CA LYS A 52 -9.34 2.12 -16.96
C LYS A 52 -9.11 1.65 -18.40
N THR A 53 -8.45 0.50 -18.58
CA THR A 53 -8.16 -0.10 -19.89
C THR A 53 -9.44 -0.46 -20.64
N THR A 54 -10.45 -0.99 -19.94
CA THR A 54 -11.76 -1.31 -20.53
C THR A 54 -12.42 -0.06 -21.08
N MET A 55 -12.49 1.02 -20.28
CA MET A 55 -13.03 2.30 -20.71
C MET A 55 -12.26 2.90 -21.89
N ALA A 56 -10.93 2.80 -21.89
CA ALA A 56 -10.09 3.27 -22.98
C ALA A 56 -10.39 2.53 -24.30
N ARG A 57 -10.52 1.19 -24.26
CA ARG A 57 -10.89 0.39 -25.44
C ARG A 57 -12.31 0.71 -25.91
N LEU A 58 -13.28 0.87 -25.00
CA LEU A 58 -14.64 1.27 -25.36
C LEU A 58 -14.67 2.64 -26.04
N PHE A 59 -13.94 3.60 -25.49
CA PHE A 59 -13.81 4.93 -26.06
C PHE A 59 -13.13 4.90 -27.44
N ALA A 60 -12.04 4.15 -27.59
CA ALA A 60 -11.38 3.96 -28.87
C ALA A 60 -12.32 3.33 -29.93
N LYS A 61 -13.11 2.31 -29.54
CA LYS A 61 -14.12 1.70 -30.42
C LYS A 61 -15.21 2.69 -30.82
N ALA A 62 -15.68 3.51 -29.88
CA ALA A 62 -16.68 4.54 -30.14
C ALA A 62 -16.18 5.59 -31.16
N LEU A 63 -14.91 5.96 -31.07
CA LEU A 63 -14.26 6.90 -31.99
C LEU A 63 -13.99 6.31 -33.38
N ASN A 64 -13.63 5.02 -33.46
CA ASN A 64 -13.13 4.37 -34.67
C ASN A 64 -14.06 3.31 -35.29
N CYS A 65 -15.31 3.18 -34.82
CA CYS A 65 -16.26 2.24 -35.39
C CYS A 65 -16.50 2.49 -36.89
N LEU A 66 -16.26 1.47 -37.72
CA LEU A 66 -16.39 1.58 -39.18
C LEU A 66 -17.85 1.48 -39.67
N ASN A 67 -18.75 0.94 -38.86
CA ASN A 67 -20.18 0.84 -39.17
C ASN A 67 -20.95 2.14 -38.84
N SER A 68 -20.25 3.26 -38.69
CA SER A 68 -20.83 4.58 -38.41
C SER A 68 -20.01 5.63 -39.14
N ASP A 69 -20.69 6.61 -39.75
CA ASP A 69 -20.07 7.71 -40.49
C ASP A 69 -19.43 8.79 -39.60
N ALA A 70 -19.70 8.74 -38.30
CA ALA A 70 -19.15 9.62 -37.28
C ALA A 70 -18.82 8.82 -36.00
N PRO A 71 -18.04 9.39 -35.06
CA PRO A 71 -17.91 8.83 -33.72
C PRO A 71 -19.27 8.54 -33.10
N THR A 72 -19.46 7.34 -32.54
CA THR A 72 -20.75 6.87 -32.04
C THR A 72 -20.62 6.36 -30.61
N PRO A 73 -21.54 6.71 -29.69
CA PRO A 73 -21.51 6.18 -28.33
C PRO A 73 -21.82 4.68 -28.27
N THR A 74 -22.41 4.11 -29.33
CA THR A 74 -22.80 2.70 -29.42
C THR A 74 -22.00 1.98 -30.52
N PRO A 75 -20.72 1.64 -30.27
CA PRO A 75 -19.92 0.91 -31.25
C PRO A 75 -20.53 -0.45 -31.56
N CYS A 76 -20.46 -0.88 -32.82
CA CYS A 76 -21.19 -2.07 -33.29
C CYS A 76 -20.64 -3.42 -32.76
N ASN A 77 -19.45 -3.43 -32.16
CA ASN A 77 -18.76 -4.61 -31.63
C ASN A 77 -18.47 -5.75 -32.64
N ARG A 78 -18.73 -5.55 -33.94
CA ARG A 78 -18.60 -6.57 -34.99
C ARG A 78 -17.75 -6.18 -36.19
N CYS A 79 -17.50 -4.89 -36.42
CA CYS A 79 -16.61 -4.46 -37.51
C CYS A 79 -15.14 -4.77 -37.19
N ASN A 80 -14.29 -4.85 -38.22
CA ASN A 80 -12.87 -5.21 -38.06
C ASN A 80 -12.13 -4.33 -37.04
N ALA A 81 -12.37 -3.01 -37.05
CA ALA A 81 -11.79 -2.10 -36.07
C ALA A 81 -12.28 -2.40 -34.64
N CYS A 82 -13.60 -2.60 -34.44
CA CYS A 82 -14.15 -2.90 -33.12
C CYS A 82 -13.60 -4.21 -32.53
N VAL A 83 -13.46 -5.24 -33.37
CA VAL A 83 -12.93 -6.55 -32.95
C VAL A 83 -11.44 -6.45 -32.64
N ALA A 84 -10.65 -5.78 -33.49
CA ALA A 84 -9.22 -5.59 -33.29
C ALA A 84 -8.91 -4.77 -32.03
N ILE A 85 -9.61 -3.65 -31.82
CA ILE A 85 -9.46 -2.84 -30.60
C ILE A 85 -9.85 -3.64 -29.35
N SER A 86 -10.90 -4.47 -29.42
CA SER A 86 -11.27 -5.34 -28.30
C SER A 86 -10.17 -6.33 -27.95
N ARG A 87 -9.43 -6.86 -28.94
CA ARG A 87 -8.29 -7.76 -28.75
C ARG A 87 -7.03 -7.00 -28.32
N GLY A 88 -6.86 -5.76 -28.73
CA GLY A 88 -5.68 -4.92 -28.48
C GLY A 88 -4.62 -5.05 -29.59
N ASP A 89 -5.02 -5.39 -30.81
CA ASP A 89 -4.15 -5.64 -31.97
C ASP A 89 -4.52 -4.76 -33.19
N ASP A 90 -5.14 -3.61 -32.94
CA ASP A 90 -5.49 -2.66 -34.00
C ASP A 90 -4.29 -1.80 -34.43
N VAL A 91 -4.20 -1.52 -35.73
CA VAL A 91 -3.08 -0.74 -36.31
C VAL A 91 -3.18 0.75 -35.97
N ASP A 92 -4.40 1.28 -35.83
CA ASP A 92 -4.65 2.69 -35.55
C ASP A 92 -4.86 2.96 -34.06
N VAL A 93 -5.03 1.93 -33.23
CA VAL A 93 -5.11 2.03 -31.77
C VAL A 93 -3.93 1.30 -31.15
N VAL A 94 -2.87 2.05 -30.86
CA VAL A 94 -1.61 1.53 -30.33
C VAL A 94 -1.65 1.55 -28.81
N GLU A 95 -1.61 0.36 -28.20
CA GLU A 95 -1.50 0.20 -26.75
C GLU A 95 -0.03 0.04 -26.36
N ILE A 96 0.43 0.89 -25.45
CA ILE A 96 1.82 0.92 -24.95
C ILE A 96 1.77 0.75 -23.44
N ASP A 97 2.49 -0.24 -22.93
CA ASP A 97 2.72 -0.37 -21.49
C ASP A 97 3.91 0.51 -21.11
N GLY A 98 3.66 1.58 -20.37
CA GLY A 98 4.66 2.52 -19.88
C GLY A 98 5.66 1.88 -18.92
N ALA A 99 5.35 0.75 -18.28
CA ALA A 99 6.31 0.02 -17.46
C ALA A 99 7.35 -0.75 -18.29
N SER A 100 6.96 -1.22 -19.48
CA SER A 100 7.82 -1.99 -20.39
C SER A 100 8.50 -1.11 -21.45
N ASN A 101 7.89 0.02 -21.80
CA ASN A 101 8.35 0.94 -22.85
C ASN A 101 8.68 2.31 -22.25
N ARG A 102 9.60 2.32 -21.29
CA ARG A 102 9.91 3.52 -20.47
C ARG A 102 10.73 4.57 -21.21
N GLY A 103 11.47 4.13 -22.23
CA GLY A 103 12.56 4.87 -22.86
C GLY A 103 12.10 6.01 -23.76
N ILE A 104 13.08 6.87 -24.10
CA ILE A 104 12.86 8.00 -25.01
C ILE A 104 12.69 7.54 -26.46
N ASP A 105 13.30 6.42 -26.86
CA ASP A 105 13.35 6.01 -28.26
C ASP A 105 11.98 5.50 -28.74
N GLU A 106 11.26 4.75 -27.91
CA GLU A 106 9.89 4.30 -28.19
C GLU A 106 8.95 5.50 -28.37
N ILE A 107 9.10 6.53 -27.55
CA ILE A 107 8.32 7.77 -27.65
C ILE A 107 8.71 8.60 -28.87
N ARG A 108 9.99 8.62 -29.26
CA ARG A 108 10.44 9.29 -30.49
C ARG A 108 9.84 8.62 -31.72
N GLU A 109 9.82 7.28 -31.74
CA GLU A 109 9.18 6.51 -32.79
C GLU A 109 7.67 6.78 -32.83
N LEU A 110 7.00 6.77 -31.68
CA LEU A 110 5.60 7.15 -31.55
C LEU A 110 5.34 8.51 -32.20
N ARG A 111 6.13 9.52 -31.82
CA ARG A 111 6.00 10.88 -32.35
C ARG A 111 6.22 10.95 -33.85
N ALA A 112 7.23 10.27 -34.37
CA ALA A 112 7.48 10.20 -35.82
C ALA A 112 6.27 9.59 -36.55
N ASN A 113 5.67 8.56 -35.95
CA ASN A 113 4.51 7.87 -36.49
C ASN A 113 3.18 8.65 -36.33
N ALA A 114 3.09 9.57 -35.38
CA ALA A 114 1.87 10.33 -35.10
C ALA A 114 1.50 11.33 -36.22
N ILE A 115 2.50 11.76 -37.01
CA ILE A 115 2.30 12.71 -38.12
C ILE A 115 1.44 12.09 -39.23
N TYR A 116 1.56 10.78 -39.44
CA TYR A 116 0.82 10.08 -40.50
C TYR A 116 -0.65 9.88 -40.12
N ARG A 117 -1.51 9.98 -41.13
CA ARG A 117 -2.95 9.69 -40.99
C ARG A 117 -3.20 8.22 -40.63
N PRO A 118 -4.33 7.90 -40.00
CA PRO A 118 -4.69 6.52 -39.70
C PRO A 118 -4.88 5.71 -40.99
N ALA A 119 -4.62 4.41 -40.92
CA ALA A 119 -4.65 3.50 -42.07
C ALA A 119 -6.08 3.15 -42.50
N ARG A 120 -6.98 2.88 -41.55
CA ARG A 120 -8.39 2.52 -41.82
C ARG A 120 -9.40 3.25 -40.95
N SER A 121 -8.96 3.79 -39.82
CA SER A 121 -9.83 4.38 -38.80
C SER A 121 -9.92 5.90 -38.93
N ARG A 122 -10.79 6.52 -38.13
CA ARG A 122 -10.97 7.98 -38.11
C ARG A 122 -9.85 8.68 -37.36
N TYR A 123 -9.43 8.09 -36.25
CA TYR A 123 -8.39 8.60 -35.37
C TYR A 123 -7.29 7.57 -35.17
N LYS A 124 -6.06 8.06 -35.02
CA LYS A 124 -4.91 7.32 -34.54
C LYS A 124 -4.82 7.55 -33.03
N ILE A 125 -5.06 6.50 -32.25
CA ILE A 125 -5.19 6.57 -30.81
C ILE A 125 -3.97 5.92 -30.16
N TYR A 126 -3.32 6.66 -29.29
CA TYR A 126 -2.24 6.14 -28.45
C TYR A 126 -2.77 5.96 -27.03
N TYR A 127 -2.91 4.71 -26.61
CA TYR A 127 -3.22 4.36 -25.22
C TYR A 127 -1.93 4.00 -24.51
N ILE A 128 -1.52 4.79 -23.52
CA ILE A 128 -0.32 4.51 -22.71
C ILE A 128 -0.77 4.15 -21.29
N ASP A 129 -0.62 2.88 -20.91
CA ASP A 129 -0.88 2.40 -19.56
C ASP A 129 0.32 2.66 -18.64
N GLU A 130 0.06 2.78 -17.34
CA GLU A 130 1.03 3.16 -16.32
C GLU A 130 1.99 4.29 -16.77
N VAL A 131 1.43 5.36 -17.33
CA VAL A 131 2.20 6.45 -17.96
C VAL A 131 3.21 7.10 -17.00
N HIS A 132 2.96 7.06 -15.69
CA HIS A 132 3.87 7.56 -14.66
C HIS A 132 5.21 6.81 -14.62
N MET A 133 5.33 5.66 -15.29
CA MET A 133 6.54 4.86 -15.37
C MET A 133 7.51 5.34 -16.46
N LEU A 134 7.08 6.23 -17.37
CA LEU A 134 7.93 6.83 -18.40
C LEU A 134 9.03 7.70 -17.79
N THR A 135 10.18 7.76 -18.46
CA THR A 135 11.26 8.67 -18.03
C THR A 135 10.92 10.15 -18.28
N LYS A 136 11.63 11.05 -17.61
CA LYS A 136 11.43 12.51 -17.80
C LYS A 136 11.71 12.93 -19.24
N GLU A 137 12.70 12.32 -19.87
CA GLU A 137 13.09 12.58 -21.25
C GLU A 137 11.99 12.13 -22.22
N ALA A 138 11.36 10.98 -21.96
CA ALA A 138 10.21 10.48 -22.69
C ALA A 138 9.01 11.44 -22.57
N PHE A 139 8.70 11.94 -21.37
CA PHE A 139 7.65 12.97 -21.20
C PHE A 139 7.92 14.24 -22.01
N ASN A 140 9.15 14.75 -21.96
CA ASN A 140 9.53 15.95 -22.71
C ASN A 140 9.39 15.76 -24.23
N ALA A 141 9.68 14.55 -24.73
CA ALA A 141 9.50 14.23 -26.14
C ALA A 141 8.02 14.24 -26.58
N LEU A 142 7.09 13.90 -25.68
CA LEU A 142 5.63 13.96 -25.92
C LEU A 142 5.07 15.39 -25.89
N LEU A 143 5.65 16.30 -25.09
CA LEU A 143 5.10 17.64 -24.87
C LEU A 143 4.82 18.40 -26.17
N LYS A 144 5.76 18.39 -27.11
CA LYS A 144 5.57 19.07 -28.41
C LYS A 144 4.35 18.55 -29.17
N THR A 145 4.07 17.25 -29.06
CA THR A 145 2.93 16.61 -29.74
C THR A 145 1.61 16.84 -29.00
N LEU A 146 1.67 17.02 -27.68
CA LEU A 146 0.50 17.38 -26.87
C LEU A 146 0.14 18.87 -26.97
N GLU A 147 1.11 19.74 -27.24
CA GLU A 147 0.89 21.17 -27.46
C GLU A 147 0.24 21.45 -28.82
N GLU A 148 0.73 20.79 -29.87
CA GLU A 148 0.24 20.95 -31.24
C GLU A 148 -0.17 19.58 -31.83
N PRO A 149 -1.22 18.93 -31.28
CA PRO A 149 -1.61 17.60 -31.70
C PRO A 149 -2.23 17.64 -33.12
N PRO A 150 -1.83 16.73 -34.02
CA PRO A 150 -2.55 16.55 -35.28
C PRO A 150 -4.02 16.22 -35.00
N GLY A 151 -4.95 16.79 -35.77
CA GLY A 151 -6.39 16.63 -35.52
C GLY A 151 -6.90 15.19 -35.54
N HIS A 152 -6.19 14.29 -36.22
CA HIS A 152 -6.48 12.86 -36.28
C HIS A 152 -5.84 12.04 -35.14
N VAL A 153 -5.02 12.64 -34.29
CA VAL A 153 -4.35 11.94 -33.18
C VAL A 153 -5.10 12.17 -31.88
N LYS A 154 -5.25 11.10 -31.09
CA LYS A 154 -5.85 11.15 -29.75
C LYS A 154 -4.98 10.38 -28.76
N PHE A 155 -4.75 10.95 -27.58
CA PHE A 155 -4.02 10.32 -26.50
C PHE A 155 -4.97 9.90 -25.38
N ILE A 156 -4.77 8.69 -24.87
CA ILE A 156 -5.42 8.19 -23.66
C ILE A 156 -4.32 7.69 -22.73
N PHE A 157 -4.05 8.42 -21.67
CA PHE A 157 -3.09 8.02 -20.63
C PHE A 157 -3.82 7.34 -19.50
N ALA A 158 -3.24 6.27 -18.94
CA ALA A 158 -3.72 5.64 -17.72
C ALA A 158 -2.62 5.57 -16.66
N THR A 159 -2.97 5.81 -15.40
CA THR A 159 -2.02 5.76 -14.28
C THR A 159 -2.72 5.37 -12.97
N THR A 160 -1.99 4.75 -12.05
CA THR A 160 -2.39 4.65 -10.64
C THR A 160 -1.92 5.82 -9.77
N GLU A 161 -0.90 6.56 -10.23
CA GLU A 161 -0.20 7.60 -9.46
C GLU A 161 -0.16 8.90 -10.29
N ALA A 162 -1.20 9.71 -10.20
CA ALA A 162 -1.33 10.94 -11.00
C ALA A 162 -0.39 12.06 -10.51
N GLU A 163 -0.02 12.03 -9.24
CA GLU A 163 0.90 12.95 -8.58
C GLU A 163 2.34 12.83 -9.07
N LYS A 164 2.71 11.68 -9.65
CA LYS A 164 4.03 11.47 -10.28
C LYS A 164 4.12 12.09 -11.67
N LEU A 165 3.01 12.50 -12.27
CA LEU A 165 3.00 13.10 -13.59
C LEU A 165 3.42 14.58 -13.55
N PRO A 166 4.21 15.06 -14.52
CA PRO A 166 4.51 16.48 -14.64
C PRO A 166 3.23 17.32 -14.80
N ALA A 167 3.17 18.46 -14.11
CA ALA A 167 2.04 19.40 -14.22
C ALA A 167 1.79 19.88 -15.67
N THR A 168 2.83 19.90 -16.49
CA THR A 168 2.76 20.24 -17.92
C THR A 168 1.93 19.26 -18.74
N ILE A 169 1.89 17.98 -18.37
CA ILE A 169 1.04 16.96 -19.00
C ILE A 169 -0.39 17.08 -18.45
N LEU A 170 -0.52 17.22 -17.14
CA LEU A 170 -1.82 17.33 -16.47
C LEU A 170 -2.66 18.49 -17.01
N SER A 171 -2.04 19.64 -17.29
CA SER A 171 -2.75 20.82 -17.80
C SER A 171 -3.26 20.68 -19.25
N ARG A 172 -2.75 19.70 -20.01
CA ARG A 172 -3.12 19.43 -21.41
C ARG A 172 -4.07 18.25 -21.56
N CYS A 173 -4.39 17.55 -20.47
CA CYS A 173 -5.26 16.38 -20.49
C CYS A 173 -6.60 16.66 -19.81
N GLN A 174 -7.68 16.09 -20.36
CA GLN A 174 -8.92 15.98 -19.61
C GLN A 174 -8.81 14.81 -18.60
N ARG A 175 -8.76 15.14 -17.32
CA ARG A 175 -8.60 14.15 -16.23
C ARG A 175 -9.93 13.52 -15.83
N PHE A 176 -9.92 12.19 -15.66
CA PHE A 176 -11.02 11.38 -15.16
C PHE A 176 -10.53 10.48 -14.02
N ASP A 177 -11.06 10.71 -12.82
CA ASP A 177 -10.74 9.96 -11.61
C ASP A 177 -11.71 8.78 -11.43
N PHE A 178 -11.24 7.58 -11.72
CA PHE A 178 -11.94 6.31 -11.50
C PHE A 178 -11.98 6.00 -10.02
N ARG A 179 -13.17 5.63 -9.54
CA ARG A 179 -13.41 5.33 -8.12
C ARG A 179 -13.24 3.84 -7.86
N ASN A 180 -12.97 3.47 -6.62
CA ASN A 180 -13.09 2.07 -6.22
C ASN A 180 -14.54 1.61 -6.37
N ILE A 181 -14.73 0.37 -6.83
CA ILE A 181 -16.06 -0.19 -7.03
C ILE A 181 -16.57 -0.68 -5.65
N PRO A 182 -17.77 -0.26 -5.20
CA PRO A 182 -18.31 -0.72 -3.92
C PRO A 182 -18.42 -2.24 -3.85
N THR A 183 -18.14 -2.83 -2.68
CA THR A 183 -18.09 -4.29 -2.48
C THR A 183 -19.39 -4.96 -2.92
N ARG A 184 -20.53 -4.37 -2.55
CA ARG A 184 -21.86 -4.87 -2.92
C ARG A 184 -22.08 -4.91 -4.44
N ARG A 185 -21.59 -3.91 -5.18
CA ARG A 185 -21.70 -3.85 -6.65
C ARG A 185 -20.84 -4.91 -7.31
N ILE A 186 -19.65 -5.19 -6.76
CA ILE A 186 -18.82 -6.31 -7.21
C ILE A 186 -19.54 -7.63 -6.98
N ALA A 187 -20.05 -7.89 -5.77
CA ALA A 187 -20.76 -9.13 -5.44
C ALA A 187 -22.00 -9.34 -6.33
N GLU A 188 -22.80 -8.30 -6.58
CA GLU A 188 -23.93 -8.34 -7.50
C GLU A 188 -23.52 -8.74 -8.93
N HIS A 189 -22.42 -8.19 -9.42
CA HIS A 189 -21.90 -8.52 -10.74
C HIS A 189 -21.37 -9.96 -10.83
N LEU A 190 -20.60 -10.41 -9.82
CA LEU A 190 -20.14 -11.80 -9.73
C LEU A 190 -21.33 -12.77 -9.70
N ARG A 191 -22.39 -12.45 -8.95
CA ARG A 191 -23.62 -13.26 -8.90
C ARG A 191 -24.26 -13.41 -10.29
N ALA A 192 -24.32 -12.33 -11.07
CA ALA A 192 -24.85 -12.38 -12.44
C ALA A 192 -24.00 -13.27 -13.36
N ILE A 193 -22.68 -13.24 -13.20
CA ILE A 193 -21.75 -14.10 -13.94
C ILE A 193 -21.92 -15.57 -13.55
N CYS A 194 -21.98 -15.89 -12.25
CA CYS A 194 -22.19 -17.26 -11.78
C CYS A 194 -23.50 -17.86 -12.32
N LYS A 195 -24.58 -17.07 -12.39
CA LYS A 195 -25.84 -17.49 -13.03
C LYS A 195 -25.67 -17.83 -14.51
N THR A 196 -24.86 -17.05 -15.22
CA THR A 196 -24.58 -17.24 -16.66
C THR A 196 -23.71 -18.49 -16.91
N GLU A 197 -22.71 -18.70 -16.06
CA GLU A 197 -21.85 -19.90 -16.07
C GLU A 197 -22.54 -21.15 -15.49
N LYS A 198 -23.76 -21.01 -14.96
CA LYS A 198 -24.54 -22.09 -14.30
C LYS A 198 -23.81 -22.72 -13.10
N VAL A 199 -23.07 -21.92 -12.35
CA VAL A 199 -22.37 -22.34 -11.14
C VAL A 199 -23.12 -21.82 -9.91
N GLN A 200 -23.31 -22.67 -8.91
CA GLN A 200 -23.87 -22.27 -7.63
C GLN A 200 -22.76 -21.83 -6.68
N VAL A 201 -22.86 -20.58 -6.21
CA VAL A 201 -21.95 -19.99 -5.23
C VAL A 201 -22.81 -19.35 -4.13
N ALA A 202 -22.44 -19.57 -2.87
CA ALA A 202 -23.12 -18.94 -1.75
C ALA A 202 -22.94 -17.41 -1.79
N ASP A 203 -23.96 -16.66 -1.36
CA ASP A 203 -23.90 -15.19 -1.38
C ASP A 203 -22.78 -14.64 -0.48
N ASP A 204 -22.57 -15.24 0.69
CA ASP A 204 -21.49 -14.87 1.60
C ASP A 204 -20.10 -15.07 0.96
N ALA A 205 -19.92 -16.16 0.21
CA ALA A 205 -18.70 -16.43 -0.54
C ALA A 205 -18.44 -15.34 -1.60
N LEU A 206 -19.46 -14.89 -2.33
CA LEU A 206 -19.33 -13.80 -3.30
C LEU A 206 -18.97 -12.46 -2.63
N PHE A 207 -19.55 -12.17 -1.46
CA PHE A 207 -19.20 -10.99 -0.68
C PHE A 207 -17.76 -11.04 -0.17
N ARG A 208 -17.28 -12.21 0.29
CA ARG A 208 -15.88 -12.40 0.68
C ARG A 208 -14.93 -12.14 -0.48
N VAL A 209 -15.20 -12.71 -1.65
CA VAL A 209 -14.42 -12.48 -2.87
C VAL A 209 -14.40 -11.00 -3.24
N ALA A 210 -15.56 -10.34 -3.20
CA ALA A 210 -15.68 -8.92 -3.49
C ALA A 210 -14.86 -8.05 -2.50
N ARG A 211 -14.88 -8.38 -1.20
CA ARG A 211 -14.10 -7.68 -0.17
C ARG A 211 -12.61 -7.88 -0.38
N SER A 212 -12.19 -9.12 -0.65
CA SER A 212 -10.79 -9.47 -0.97
C SER A 212 -10.26 -8.76 -2.23
N ALA A 213 -11.15 -8.40 -3.16
CA ALA A 213 -10.78 -7.68 -4.36
C ALA A 213 -10.55 -6.17 -4.15
N ALA A 214 -10.85 -5.61 -2.97
CA ALA A 214 -10.55 -4.23 -2.59
C ALA A 214 -10.98 -3.17 -3.63
N GLY A 215 -12.13 -3.35 -4.27
CA GLY A 215 -12.68 -2.43 -5.27
C GLY A 215 -12.23 -2.68 -6.72
N SER A 216 -11.43 -3.71 -6.98
CA SER A 216 -10.96 -4.12 -8.30
C SER A 216 -11.83 -5.22 -8.90
N MET A 217 -12.55 -4.92 -9.99
CA MET A 217 -13.35 -5.94 -10.69
C MET A 217 -12.47 -7.02 -11.32
N ARG A 218 -11.29 -6.64 -11.82
CA ARG A 218 -10.35 -7.59 -12.43
C ARG A 218 -9.89 -8.63 -11.41
N ASP A 219 -9.55 -8.20 -10.20
CA ASP A 219 -9.09 -9.10 -9.15
C ASP A 219 -10.25 -9.96 -8.65
N ALA A 220 -11.45 -9.39 -8.47
CA ALA A 220 -12.66 -10.14 -8.13
C ALA A 220 -12.96 -11.28 -9.11
N LEU A 221 -12.90 -11.02 -10.42
CA LEU A 221 -13.10 -12.03 -11.45
C LEU A 221 -11.99 -13.08 -11.47
N SER A 222 -10.75 -12.68 -11.18
CA SER A 222 -9.61 -13.61 -11.12
C SER A 222 -9.71 -14.54 -9.92
N LEU A 223 -10.13 -14.02 -8.76
CA LEU A 223 -10.41 -14.81 -7.56
C LEU A 223 -11.58 -15.77 -7.80
N LEU A 224 -12.66 -15.31 -8.44
CA LEU A 224 -13.78 -16.18 -8.80
C LEU A 224 -13.34 -17.31 -9.75
N ASP A 225 -12.55 -17.02 -10.78
CA ASP A 225 -12.02 -18.01 -11.73
C ASP A 225 -11.22 -19.10 -11.00
N GLN A 226 -10.39 -18.72 -10.03
CA GLN A 226 -9.64 -19.65 -9.18
C GLN A 226 -10.55 -20.56 -8.35
N LEU A 227 -11.61 -20.00 -7.74
CA LEU A 227 -12.59 -20.78 -6.98
C LEU A 227 -13.35 -21.76 -7.87
N LEU A 228 -13.72 -21.35 -9.08
CA LEU A 228 -14.41 -22.21 -10.05
C LEU A 228 -13.50 -23.33 -10.57
N ALA A 229 -12.21 -23.07 -10.74
CA ALA A 229 -11.24 -24.08 -11.16
C ALA A 229 -10.99 -25.13 -10.06
N ALA A 230 -11.13 -24.76 -8.79
CA ALA A 230 -10.93 -25.64 -7.65
C ALA A 230 -12.19 -26.41 -7.22
N GLY A 231 -13.39 -25.86 -7.46
CA GLY A 231 -14.66 -26.48 -7.10
C GLY A 231 -15.25 -27.36 -8.20
N GLU A 232 -15.86 -28.50 -7.84
CA GLU A 232 -16.61 -29.37 -8.77
C GLU A 232 -18.00 -28.78 -9.10
N GLY A 233 -18.07 -27.51 -9.52
CA GLY A 233 -19.31 -26.85 -9.94
C GLY A 233 -20.17 -26.22 -8.84
N THR A 234 -19.80 -26.42 -7.56
CA THR A 234 -20.37 -25.69 -6.41
C THR A 234 -19.26 -25.12 -5.55
N VAL A 235 -19.34 -23.84 -5.20
CA VAL A 235 -18.35 -23.17 -4.32
C VAL A 235 -19.01 -22.86 -2.98
N ARG A 236 -18.49 -23.46 -1.91
CA ARG A 236 -18.90 -23.25 -0.52
C ARG A 236 -18.04 -22.17 0.15
N ASP A 237 -18.51 -21.63 1.27
CA ASP A 237 -17.76 -20.62 2.04
C ASP A 237 -16.40 -21.16 2.53
N GLU A 238 -16.35 -22.44 2.91
CA GLU A 238 -15.12 -23.11 3.33
C GLU A 238 -14.06 -23.17 2.22
N ASP A 239 -14.48 -23.29 0.96
CA ASP A 239 -13.58 -23.31 -0.19
C ASP A 239 -12.92 -21.94 -0.36
N VAL A 240 -13.67 -20.86 -0.12
CA VAL A 240 -13.14 -19.49 -0.15
C VAL A 240 -12.10 -19.26 0.94
N VAL A 241 -12.39 -19.68 2.17
CA VAL A 241 -11.45 -19.58 3.30
C VAL A 241 -10.15 -20.32 3.01
N ARG A 242 -10.24 -21.56 2.50
CA ARG A 242 -9.07 -22.39 2.18
C ARG A 242 -8.27 -21.85 1.00
N LEU A 243 -8.93 -21.44 -0.08
CA LEU A 243 -8.27 -21.04 -1.33
C LEU A 243 -7.73 -19.61 -1.30
N LEU A 244 -8.46 -18.68 -0.65
CA LEU A 244 -8.00 -17.30 -0.52
C LEU A 244 -7.10 -17.08 0.70
N GLY A 245 -6.99 -18.06 1.60
CA GLY A 245 -6.24 -17.94 2.85
C GLY A 245 -6.75 -16.83 3.76
N VAL A 246 -8.03 -16.48 3.63
CA VAL A 246 -8.71 -15.45 4.44
C VAL A 246 -9.36 -16.10 5.65
N PRO A 247 -9.25 -15.51 6.85
CA PRO A 247 -9.92 -16.05 8.01
C PRO A 247 -11.44 -15.93 7.83
N GLY A 248 -12.17 -16.99 8.22
CA GLY A 248 -13.62 -16.93 8.30
C GLY A 248 -14.06 -15.86 9.30
N ASP A 249 -15.16 -15.18 9.01
CA ASP A 249 -15.64 -14.05 9.81
C ASP A 249 -15.87 -14.41 11.28
N GLU A 250 -16.37 -15.62 11.55
CA GLU A 250 -16.59 -16.14 12.90
C GLU A 250 -15.29 -16.25 13.71
N ARG A 251 -14.18 -16.63 13.06
CA ARG A 251 -12.87 -16.74 13.72
C ARG A 251 -12.30 -15.38 14.07
N VAL A 252 -12.50 -14.39 13.20
CA VAL A 252 -12.04 -13.02 13.48
C VAL A 252 -12.87 -12.40 14.60
N LEU A 253 -14.19 -12.63 14.58
CA LEU A 253 -15.09 -12.20 15.66
C LEU A 253 -14.80 -12.90 16.98
N SER A 254 -14.42 -14.18 16.99
CA SER A 254 -14.09 -14.87 18.23
C SER A 254 -12.84 -14.29 18.89
N ILE A 255 -11.82 -13.94 18.11
CA ILE A 255 -10.64 -13.22 18.61
C ILE A 255 -11.05 -11.84 19.15
N ALA A 256 -11.85 -11.08 18.40
CA ALA A 256 -12.33 -9.77 18.86
C ALA A 256 -13.19 -9.86 20.14
N SER A 257 -14.00 -10.92 20.27
CA SER A 257 -14.79 -11.20 21.46
C SER A 257 -13.92 -11.60 22.66
N ALA A 258 -12.84 -12.36 22.45
CA ALA A 258 -11.89 -12.68 23.50
C ALA A 258 -11.15 -11.43 24.00
N ILE A 259 -10.80 -10.52 23.08
CA ILE A 259 -10.25 -9.20 23.43
C ILE A 259 -11.26 -8.39 24.26
N ALA A 260 -12.53 -8.35 23.85
CA ALA A 260 -13.59 -7.66 24.58
C ALA A 260 -13.82 -8.23 25.99
N ALA A 261 -13.60 -9.54 26.17
CA ALA A 261 -13.74 -10.22 27.46
C ALA A 261 -12.49 -10.11 28.35
N GLY A 262 -11.43 -9.46 27.89
CA GLY A 262 -10.16 -9.38 28.60
C GLY A 262 -9.43 -10.73 28.73
N ASP A 263 -9.64 -11.64 27.75
CA ASP A 263 -9.06 -12.98 27.70
C ASP A 263 -7.91 -13.07 26.67
N PRO A 264 -6.65 -12.81 27.09
CA PRO A 264 -5.51 -12.94 26.19
C PRO A 264 -5.26 -14.38 25.74
N ALA A 265 -5.61 -15.39 26.55
CA ALA A 265 -5.40 -16.78 26.19
C ALA A 265 -6.34 -17.20 25.05
N GLY A 266 -7.62 -16.81 25.13
CA GLY A 266 -8.59 -17.00 24.07
C GLY A 266 -8.19 -16.30 22.77
N ALA A 267 -7.72 -15.05 22.85
CA ALA A 267 -7.27 -14.30 21.67
C ALA A 267 -6.05 -14.95 20.99
N LEU A 268 -5.06 -15.40 21.77
CA LEU A 268 -3.89 -16.11 21.24
C LEU A 268 -4.24 -17.46 20.64
N LYS A 269 -5.13 -18.21 21.27
CA LYS A 269 -5.62 -19.49 20.74
C LYS A 269 -6.35 -19.29 19.41
N GLY A 270 -7.21 -18.28 19.32
CA GLY A 270 -7.91 -17.95 18.07
C GLY A 270 -6.95 -17.57 16.92
N LEU A 271 -5.84 -16.88 17.24
CA LEU A 271 -4.78 -16.62 16.27
C LEU A 271 -4.11 -17.92 15.81
N ASP A 272 -3.72 -18.80 16.74
CA ASP A 272 -3.06 -20.07 16.42
C ASP A 272 -3.97 -20.97 15.57
N ASP A 273 -5.25 -21.06 15.90
CA ASP A 273 -6.26 -21.79 15.13
C ASP A 273 -6.40 -21.24 13.71
N ALA A 274 -6.30 -19.91 13.52
CA ALA A 274 -6.33 -19.28 12.19
C ALA A 274 -5.07 -19.61 11.37
N LEU A 275 -3.89 -19.57 12.00
CA LEU A 275 -2.62 -19.93 11.35
C LEU A 275 -2.58 -21.41 10.97
N ALA A 276 -3.06 -22.29 11.86
CA ALA A 276 -3.20 -23.73 11.58
C ALA A 276 -4.15 -24.00 10.41
N GLY A 277 -5.12 -23.11 10.18
CA GLY A 277 -6.02 -23.13 9.02
C GLY A 277 -5.42 -22.59 7.72
N GLY A 278 -4.13 -22.22 7.69
CA GLY A 278 -3.44 -21.73 6.50
C GLY A 278 -3.51 -20.21 6.28
N VAL A 279 -4.09 -19.45 7.22
CA VAL A 279 -4.12 -17.99 7.15
C VAL A 279 -2.73 -17.43 7.46
N THR A 280 -2.28 -16.44 6.70
CA THR A 280 -1.01 -15.77 6.98
C THR A 280 -1.19 -14.67 8.04
N LEU A 281 -0.13 -14.38 8.81
CA LEU A 281 -0.16 -13.35 9.88
C LEU A 281 -0.66 -11.99 9.37
N GLY A 282 -0.17 -11.54 8.20
CA GLY A 282 -0.58 -10.26 7.63
C GLY A 282 -2.06 -10.22 7.29
N VAL A 283 -2.61 -11.31 6.74
CA VAL A 283 -4.03 -11.41 6.43
C VAL A 283 -4.88 -11.45 7.70
N ALA A 284 -4.45 -12.19 8.73
CA ALA A 284 -5.14 -12.23 10.02
C ALA A 284 -5.20 -10.84 10.69
N VAL A 285 -4.07 -10.14 10.74
CA VAL A 285 -3.99 -8.77 11.31
C VAL A 285 -4.83 -7.78 10.50
N GLY A 286 -4.81 -7.89 9.16
CA GLY A 286 -5.64 -7.07 8.29
C GLY A 286 -7.14 -7.27 8.55
N ALA A 287 -7.59 -8.53 8.63
CA ALA A 287 -8.98 -8.87 8.91
C ALA A 287 -9.43 -8.41 10.30
N LEU A 288 -8.57 -8.53 11.32
CA LEU A 288 -8.81 -7.96 12.64
C LEU A 288 -8.93 -6.43 12.58
N GLY A 289 -8.00 -5.76 11.89
CA GLY A 289 -8.05 -4.31 11.71
C GLY A 289 -9.34 -3.81 11.06
N GLU A 290 -9.82 -4.52 10.04
CA GLU A 290 -11.10 -4.25 9.39
C GLU A 290 -12.29 -4.49 10.32
N THR A 291 -12.26 -5.56 11.11
CA THR A 291 -13.31 -5.85 12.11
C THR A 291 -13.38 -4.75 13.16
N PHE A 292 -12.24 -4.34 13.73
CA PHE A 292 -12.18 -3.23 14.70
C PHE A 292 -12.61 -1.89 14.09
N ARG A 293 -12.32 -1.63 12.81
CA ARG A 293 -12.88 -0.48 12.08
C ARG A 293 -14.41 -0.56 12.02
N ASN A 294 -14.98 -1.71 11.71
CA ASN A 294 -16.43 -1.87 11.62
C ASN A 294 -17.11 -1.76 12.99
N LEU A 295 -16.50 -2.28 14.06
CA LEU A 295 -16.94 -2.06 15.44
C LEU A 295 -16.93 -0.56 15.80
N MET A 296 -15.85 0.15 15.44
CA MET A 296 -15.73 1.61 15.65
C MET A 296 -16.84 2.38 14.94
N ILE A 297 -17.13 2.03 13.68
CA ILE A 297 -18.20 2.67 12.90
C ILE A 297 -19.57 2.36 13.49
N ALA A 298 -19.83 1.12 13.89
CA ALA A 298 -21.09 0.74 14.54
C ALA A 298 -21.30 1.52 15.84
N SER A 299 -20.24 1.69 16.63
CA SER A 299 -20.26 2.48 17.88
C SER A 299 -20.46 3.98 17.64
N ALA A 300 -19.81 4.56 16.62
CA ALA A 300 -19.85 6.01 16.37
C ALA A 300 -21.05 6.48 15.54
N CYS A 301 -21.46 5.71 14.54
CA CYS A 301 -22.50 6.09 13.57
C CYS A 301 -23.83 5.36 13.77
N GLY A 302 -23.88 4.37 14.67
CA GLY A 302 -25.06 3.54 14.92
C GLY A 302 -25.20 2.34 13.97
N SER A 303 -26.14 1.45 14.31
CA SER A 303 -26.34 0.13 13.68
C SER A 303 -26.77 0.18 12.21
N GLY A 304 -27.42 1.26 11.77
CA GLY A 304 -27.93 1.43 10.40
C GLY A 304 -26.95 2.04 9.40
N SER A 305 -25.68 2.24 9.78
CA SER A 305 -24.71 2.92 8.92
C SER A 305 -24.44 2.16 7.62
N GLU A 306 -24.59 2.84 6.49
CA GLU A 306 -24.22 2.34 5.15
C GLU A 306 -22.70 2.15 5.01
N LEU A 307 -21.89 2.71 5.92
CA LEU A 307 -20.42 2.60 5.91
C LEU A 307 -19.91 1.20 6.31
N ILE A 308 -20.79 0.36 6.85
CA ILE A 308 -20.50 -1.04 7.16
C ILE A 308 -20.97 -1.85 5.96
N GLU A 309 -20.05 -2.43 5.18
CA GLU A 309 -20.37 -3.24 4.00
C GLU A 309 -20.26 -4.74 4.31
N LEU A 310 -21.14 -5.25 5.19
CA LEU A 310 -21.15 -6.65 5.62
C LEU A 310 -22.52 -7.32 5.36
N PRO A 311 -22.57 -8.66 5.19
CA PRO A 311 -23.81 -9.43 5.19
C PRO A 311 -24.61 -9.23 6.49
N ASP A 312 -25.93 -9.36 6.44
CA ASP A 312 -26.83 -9.01 7.55
C ASP A 312 -26.53 -9.78 8.85
N ALA A 313 -26.25 -11.09 8.76
CA ALA A 313 -25.91 -11.92 9.92
C ALA A 313 -24.60 -11.44 10.58
N HIS A 314 -23.57 -11.19 9.78
CA HIS A 314 -22.28 -10.73 10.28
C HIS A 314 -22.34 -9.29 10.80
N ARG A 315 -23.12 -8.42 10.15
CA ARG A 315 -23.41 -7.06 10.62
C ARG A 315 -24.03 -7.08 12.01
N ALA A 316 -25.01 -7.95 12.26
CA ALA A 316 -25.66 -8.06 13.57
C ALA A 316 -24.66 -8.42 14.68
N ALA A 317 -23.78 -9.39 14.43
CA ALA A 317 -22.73 -9.79 15.37
C ALA A 317 -21.72 -8.66 15.66
N VAL A 318 -21.34 -7.89 14.63
CA VAL A 318 -20.47 -6.70 14.80
C VAL A 318 -21.17 -5.63 15.65
N ILE A 319 -22.46 -5.37 15.42
CA ILE A 319 -23.21 -4.38 16.21
C ILE A 319 -23.26 -4.80 17.68
N GLU A 320 -23.60 -6.06 17.97
CA GLU A 320 -23.63 -6.58 19.33
C GLU A 320 -22.27 -6.43 20.03
N LEU A 321 -21.20 -6.85 19.35
CA LEU A 321 -19.85 -6.80 19.90
C LEU A 321 -19.36 -5.36 20.09
N SER A 322 -19.79 -4.41 19.25
CA SER A 322 -19.38 -3.01 19.37
C SER A 322 -19.79 -2.37 20.69
N GLY A 323 -20.92 -2.82 21.28
CA GLY A 323 -21.40 -2.37 22.59
C GLY A 323 -20.53 -2.82 23.76
N ARG A 324 -19.58 -3.74 23.55
CA ARG A 324 -18.65 -4.23 24.57
C ARG A 324 -17.34 -3.44 24.61
N PHE A 325 -17.16 -2.45 23.74
CA PHE A 325 -15.97 -1.61 23.71
C PHE A 325 -16.34 -0.14 23.90
N SER A 326 -15.44 0.61 24.53
CA SER A 326 -15.51 2.07 24.49
C SER A 326 -15.00 2.60 23.14
N LEU A 327 -15.59 3.70 22.65
CA LEU A 327 -15.14 4.33 21.40
C LEU A 327 -13.64 4.69 21.40
N PRO A 328 -13.05 5.25 22.49
CA PRO A 328 -11.61 5.48 22.57
C PRO A 328 -10.77 4.19 22.43
N ALA A 329 -11.23 3.08 23.02
CA ALA A 329 -10.54 1.80 22.90
C ALA A 329 -10.56 1.28 21.45
N LEU A 330 -11.69 1.41 20.75
CA LEU A 330 -11.81 1.03 19.33
C LEU A 330 -10.88 1.86 18.44
N VAL A 331 -10.82 3.19 18.65
CA VAL A 331 -9.90 4.07 17.91
C VAL A 331 -8.44 3.67 18.16
N HIS A 332 -8.08 3.40 19.41
CA HIS A 332 -6.73 2.94 19.76
C HIS A 332 -6.39 1.59 19.10
N ALA A 333 -7.31 0.63 19.15
CA ALA A 333 -7.13 -0.68 18.56
C ALA A 333 -6.91 -0.62 17.04
N VAL A 334 -7.69 0.20 16.33
CA VAL A 334 -7.51 0.42 14.89
C VAL A 334 -6.11 0.96 14.58
N GLY A 335 -5.64 1.97 15.33
CA GLY A 335 -4.30 2.53 15.14
C GLY A 335 -3.17 1.54 15.42
N MET A 336 -3.30 0.72 16.47
CA MET A 336 -2.35 -0.34 16.81
C MET A 336 -2.28 -1.42 15.73
N LEU A 337 -3.44 -1.93 15.28
CA LEU A 337 -3.51 -2.98 14.26
C LEU A 337 -2.98 -2.49 12.91
N GLN A 338 -3.25 -1.25 12.51
CA GLN A 338 -2.68 -0.66 11.29
C GLN A 338 -1.16 -0.51 11.37
N THR A 339 -0.63 -0.11 12.52
CA THR A 339 0.82 -0.02 12.72
C THR A 339 1.47 -1.39 12.67
N LEU A 340 0.89 -2.37 13.38
CA LEU A 340 1.32 -3.76 13.38
C LEU A 340 1.33 -4.34 11.95
N LEU A 341 0.29 -4.11 11.16
CA LEU A 341 0.20 -4.63 9.78
C LEU A 341 1.37 -4.17 8.91
N ARG A 342 1.82 -2.91 9.06
CA ARG A 342 3.00 -2.40 8.35
C ARG A 342 4.28 -3.09 8.83
N THR A 343 4.42 -3.32 10.14
CA THR A 343 5.60 -3.94 10.73
C THR A 343 5.72 -5.44 10.40
N VAL A 344 4.60 -6.18 10.35
CA VAL A 344 4.57 -7.63 10.08
C VAL A 344 5.22 -7.97 8.74
N ARG A 345 5.08 -7.13 7.71
CA ARG A 345 5.63 -7.41 6.37
C ARG A 345 7.16 -7.44 6.33
N ASN A 346 7.83 -6.75 7.24
CA ASN A 346 9.28 -6.52 7.19
C ASN A 346 10.02 -7.03 8.44
N SER A 347 9.36 -7.83 9.29
CA SER A 347 9.94 -8.28 10.57
C SER A 347 10.23 -9.77 10.58
N SER A 348 11.43 -10.15 11.03
CA SER A 348 11.81 -11.54 11.31
C SER A 348 11.12 -12.14 12.53
N VAL A 349 10.52 -11.30 13.39
CA VAL A 349 9.83 -11.70 14.63
C VAL A 349 8.35 -11.34 14.60
N ALA A 350 7.75 -11.33 13.40
CA ALA A 350 6.39 -10.88 13.16
C ALA A 350 5.35 -11.57 14.07
N ARG A 351 5.46 -12.89 14.30
CA ARG A 351 4.53 -13.65 15.14
C ARG A 351 4.48 -13.10 16.57
N ALA A 352 5.63 -12.92 17.21
CA ALA A 352 5.70 -12.42 18.59
C ALA A 352 5.12 -11.00 18.71
N LEU A 353 5.31 -10.14 17.69
CA LEU A 353 4.73 -8.80 17.67
C LEU A 353 3.19 -8.83 17.59
N VAL A 354 2.64 -9.75 16.79
CA VAL A 354 1.18 -9.94 16.71
C VAL A 354 0.65 -10.44 18.05
N GLU A 355 1.26 -11.50 18.62
CA GLU A 355 0.86 -12.08 19.90
C GLU A 355 0.92 -11.04 21.03
N ALA A 356 2.01 -10.27 21.14
CA ALA A 356 2.15 -9.20 22.12
C ALA A 356 1.08 -8.10 21.95
N THR A 357 0.73 -7.78 20.70
CA THR A 357 -0.33 -6.80 20.41
C THR A 357 -1.71 -7.32 20.83
N LEU A 358 -2.03 -8.58 20.56
CA LEU A 358 -3.30 -9.19 20.99
C LEU A 358 -3.42 -9.23 22.51
N VAL A 359 -2.35 -9.63 23.20
CA VAL A 359 -2.29 -9.61 24.68
C VAL A 359 -2.48 -8.19 25.19
N ARG A 360 -1.84 -7.19 24.58
CA ARG A 360 -1.99 -5.78 24.96
C ARG A 360 -3.41 -5.28 24.77
N LEU A 361 -4.07 -5.62 23.66
CA LEU A 361 -5.45 -5.24 23.39
C LEU A 361 -6.41 -5.89 24.40
N ALA A 362 -6.24 -7.18 24.69
CA ALA A 362 -7.04 -7.88 25.70
C ALA A 362 -6.78 -7.37 27.14
N ALA A 363 -5.57 -6.88 27.40
CA ALA A 363 -5.22 -6.28 28.69
C ALA A 363 -5.62 -4.79 28.79
N ALA A 364 -6.12 -4.16 27.71
CA ALA A 364 -6.22 -2.70 27.63
C ALA A 364 -7.19 -2.09 28.65
N GLU A 365 -8.26 -2.79 29.02
CA GLU A 365 -9.18 -2.36 30.10
C GLU A 365 -8.52 -2.37 31.49
N LYS A 366 -7.35 -2.99 31.64
CA LYS A 366 -6.58 -3.01 32.90
C LYS A 366 -5.54 -1.89 32.98
N PHE A 367 -5.38 -1.06 31.95
CA PHE A 367 -4.67 0.20 32.11
C PHE A 367 -5.57 1.17 32.86
N VAL A 368 -5.28 1.25 34.15
CA VAL A 368 -5.92 2.06 35.19
C VAL A 368 -6.63 3.29 34.61
N ASP A 369 -7.95 3.35 34.83
CA ASP A 369 -8.75 4.54 34.52
C ASP A 369 -8.06 5.78 35.11
N PRO A 370 -7.74 6.82 34.31
CA PRO A 370 -7.12 8.04 34.79
C PRO A 370 -7.86 8.61 36.00
N THR A 371 -9.18 8.47 36.02
CA THR A 371 -10.03 8.88 37.14
C THR A 371 -9.71 8.08 38.40
N SER A 372 -9.57 6.75 38.30
CA SER A 372 -9.13 5.91 39.43
C SER A 372 -7.66 6.13 39.86
N LEU A 373 -6.78 6.60 38.96
CA LEU A 373 -5.43 7.07 39.30
C LEU A 373 -5.47 8.40 40.05
N ILE A 374 -6.33 9.32 39.61
CA ILE A 374 -6.56 10.61 40.25
C ILE A 374 -7.18 10.41 41.63
N GLU A 375 -8.20 9.56 41.77
CA GLU A 375 -8.80 9.20 43.06
C GLU A 375 -7.79 8.52 43.99
N ARG A 376 -6.90 7.64 43.47
CA ARG A 376 -5.81 7.06 44.26
C ARG A 376 -4.79 8.12 44.68
N LEU A 377 -4.41 9.04 43.80
CA LEU A 377 -3.51 10.14 44.11
C LEU A 377 -4.12 11.11 45.13
N GLU A 378 -5.41 11.42 45.02
CA GLU A 378 -6.16 12.26 45.95
C GLU A 378 -6.33 11.57 47.31
N SER A 379 -6.56 10.25 47.34
CA SER A 379 -6.61 9.49 48.59
C SER A 379 -5.25 9.43 49.31
N LEU A 380 -4.16 9.34 48.54
CA LEU A 380 -2.78 9.41 49.05
C LEU A 380 -2.41 10.82 49.52
N ALA A 381 -2.88 11.86 48.84
CA ALA A 381 -2.64 13.26 49.21
C ALA A 381 -3.47 13.71 50.43
N SER A 382 -4.65 13.12 50.66
CA SER A 382 -5.56 13.49 51.75
C SER A 382 -5.38 12.68 53.05
N GLY A 383 -4.43 11.74 53.08
CA GLY A 383 -4.08 10.98 54.29
C GLY A 383 -5.20 10.10 54.86
N ARG A 384 -6.22 9.78 54.07
CA ARG A 384 -7.31 8.88 54.47
C ARG A 384 -7.03 7.44 54.00
N PRO A 385 -7.30 6.41 54.82
CA PRO A 385 -7.22 5.04 54.32
C PRO A 385 -8.32 4.84 53.27
N GLY A 386 -7.92 4.54 52.03
CA GLY A 386 -8.87 4.17 50.97
C GLY A 386 -9.66 2.91 51.35
N PRO A 387 -10.87 2.71 50.80
CA PRO A 387 -11.73 1.60 51.18
C PRO A 387 -11.05 0.26 50.87
N ALA A 388 -10.97 -0.59 51.89
CA ALA A 388 -10.48 -1.95 51.79
C ALA A 388 -11.50 -2.82 51.05
N THR A 389 -11.27 -3.09 49.77
CA THR A 389 -11.82 -4.27 49.08
C THR A 389 -10.77 -5.37 49.12
N GLY A 390 -11.05 -6.41 49.89
CA GLY A 390 -10.12 -7.48 50.21
C GLY A 390 -9.88 -8.53 49.12
N GLN A 391 -8.65 -9.05 49.14
CA GLN A 391 -8.20 -10.44 48.89
C GLN A 391 -8.51 -11.09 47.52
N LYS A 392 -7.62 -11.86 46.86
CA LYS A 392 -6.27 -12.38 47.11
C LYS A 392 -5.80 -13.08 45.81
N LYS A 393 -4.52 -12.91 45.44
CA LYS A 393 -3.56 -14.03 45.27
C LYS A 393 -2.15 -13.47 45.15
N ASN A 394 -1.37 -13.75 46.19
CA ASN A 394 0.04 -13.43 46.32
C ASN A 394 0.89 -14.23 45.33
N PHE A 395 1.92 -13.59 44.77
CA PHE A 395 3.22 -14.24 44.59
C PHE A 395 4.14 -13.74 45.71
N PRO A 396 4.81 -14.62 46.48
CA PRO A 396 5.77 -14.19 47.48
C PRO A 396 7.14 -13.99 46.81
N LEU A 397 7.73 -12.82 47.00
CA LEU A 397 9.17 -12.63 46.82
C LEU A 397 9.75 -12.31 48.20
N SER A 398 10.33 -13.32 48.83
CA SER A 398 11.24 -13.14 49.95
C SER A 398 12.57 -12.59 49.42
N PRO A 399 13.19 -11.59 50.08
CA PRO A 399 14.56 -11.20 49.79
C PRO A 399 15.53 -12.16 50.52
N PRO A 400 16.62 -12.62 49.89
CA PRO A 400 17.66 -13.32 50.63
C PRO A 400 18.53 -12.32 51.39
N ALA A 401 18.80 -12.66 52.65
CA ALA A 401 19.71 -11.98 53.55
C ALA A 401 21.16 -12.06 53.05
N ALA A 402 21.91 -11.00 53.35
CA ALA A 402 23.33 -10.87 53.09
C ALA A 402 24.16 -11.81 53.96
N ASP A 403 25.26 -12.32 53.41
CA ASP A 403 26.43 -12.72 54.18
C ASP A 403 27.66 -11.97 53.66
N ALA A 404 28.40 -11.37 54.58
CA ALA A 404 29.47 -10.43 54.32
C ALA A 404 30.83 -11.06 54.63
N ALA A 405 31.80 -10.93 53.71
CA ALA A 405 33.22 -10.97 54.06
C ALA A 405 34.09 -10.18 53.07
N ARG A 406 34.53 -8.99 53.51
CA ARG A 406 35.89 -8.37 53.45
C ARG A 406 36.61 -8.30 52.08
N LEU A 407 37.12 -7.17 51.55
CA LEU A 407 37.92 -6.06 52.12
C LEU A 407 37.86 -4.79 51.24
N ALA A 408 38.26 -3.65 51.81
CA ALA A 408 38.11 -2.26 51.33
C ALA A 408 39.30 -1.75 50.43
N PRO A 409 39.49 -0.43 50.18
CA PRO A 409 38.82 0.38 49.15
C PRO A 409 39.79 1.23 48.28
N ALA A 410 39.34 1.80 47.15
CA ALA A 410 40.01 2.98 46.56
C ALA A 410 39.05 3.91 45.76
N ARG A 411 38.74 5.03 46.42
CA ARG A 411 38.56 6.42 45.92
C ARG A 411 37.76 6.68 44.63
N SER A 412 36.59 7.30 44.83
CA SER A 412 36.11 8.43 44.01
C SER A 412 36.62 9.74 44.63
N PRO A 413 36.67 10.88 43.90
CA PRO A 413 35.49 11.76 43.76
C PRO A 413 35.52 12.56 42.42
N ASN A 414 34.66 13.47 42.00
CA ASN A 414 33.40 14.11 42.40
C ASN A 414 32.90 14.84 41.12
N VAL A 415 31.61 14.80 40.78
CA VAL A 415 30.58 15.84 41.05
C VAL A 415 30.74 17.15 40.27
N ALA A 416 29.72 17.47 39.47
CA ALA A 416 28.78 18.61 39.65
C ALA A 416 27.97 18.76 38.35
N SER A 417 26.66 18.50 38.24
CA SER A 417 25.47 19.10 38.86
C SER A 417 25.29 20.61 38.66
N SER A 418 24.38 20.99 37.76
CA SER A 418 23.37 22.02 38.04
C SER A 418 22.19 21.93 37.04
N SER A 419 20.98 21.93 37.59
CA SER A 419 19.68 22.20 36.93
C SER A 419 19.23 23.63 37.36
N PRO A 420 17.99 24.14 37.15
CA PRO A 420 16.85 23.70 36.30
C PRO A 420 16.12 24.86 35.54
N ALA A 421 15.02 24.50 34.86
CA ALA A 421 13.71 25.17 34.82
C ALA A 421 13.26 26.02 33.59
N THR A 422 12.22 25.47 32.94
CA THR A 422 10.92 26.06 32.51
C THR A 422 10.83 27.18 31.45
N GLY A 423 10.07 26.88 30.39
CA GLY A 423 8.94 27.73 29.96
C GLY A 423 8.93 28.26 28.51
N GLY A 424 8.06 27.68 27.66
CA GLY A 424 7.24 28.42 26.68
C GLY A 424 7.78 28.69 25.26
N GLY A 425 7.05 28.20 24.26
CA GLY A 425 6.68 28.97 23.06
C GLY A 425 7.63 28.99 21.84
N PHE A 426 7.35 28.08 20.90
CA PHE A 426 7.51 28.18 19.44
C PHE A 426 8.46 29.22 18.80
N GLU A 427 9.58 28.74 18.26
CA GLU A 427 10.08 29.11 16.93
C GLU A 427 11.03 28.00 16.42
N LEU A 428 10.65 27.30 15.34
CA LEU A 428 11.47 26.22 14.76
C LEU A 428 12.64 26.83 13.97
N LYS A 429 13.78 26.98 14.64
CA LYS A 429 15.09 27.22 14.02
C LYS A 429 15.62 25.88 13.47
N PRO A 430 16.22 25.83 12.26
CA PRO A 430 16.85 24.62 11.75
C PRO A 430 17.98 24.18 12.71
N PRO A 431 18.15 22.88 13.02
CA PRO A 431 19.19 22.43 13.92
C PRO A 431 20.56 22.74 13.32
N ALA A 432 21.32 23.55 14.04
CA ALA A 432 22.69 23.89 13.70
C ALA A 432 23.63 22.75 14.14
N GLY A 433 24.47 22.31 13.20
CA GLY A 433 25.86 21.93 13.43
C GLY A 433 26.13 20.58 14.10
N SER A 434 26.20 19.52 13.28
CA SER A 434 27.16 18.44 13.55
C SER A 434 28.59 19.04 13.61
N ALA A 435 29.44 18.47 14.47
CA ALA A 435 30.86 18.84 14.49
C ALA A 435 31.45 18.74 13.07
N PRO A 436 32.39 19.63 12.67
CA PRO A 436 32.95 19.59 11.33
C PRO A 436 33.56 18.22 11.05
N LEU A 437 33.10 17.57 9.97
CA LEU A 437 33.59 16.27 9.54
C LEU A 437 35.10 16.36 9.25
N LYS A 438 35.90 15.53 9.93
CA LYS A 438 37.34 15.45 9.69
C LYS A 438 37.63 14.28 8.76
N TRP A 439 38.18 14.57 7.59
CA TRP A 439 38.51 13.57 6.59
C TRP A 439 39.93 13.04 6.78
N GLU A 440 40.14 12.42 7.94
CA GLU A 440 41.35 11.71 8.35
C GLU A 440 40.99 10.25 8.64
N ALA A 441 41.85 9.29 8.27
CA ALA A 441 41.53 7.85 8.35
C ALA A 441 41.11 7.41 9.76
N SER A 442 41.80 7.88 10.80
CA SER A 442 41.51 7.56 12.20
C SER A 442 40.18 8.14 12.69
N TRP A 443 39.81 9.33 12.22
CA TRP A 443 38.55 9.97 12.58
C TRP A 443 37.37 9.29 11.87
N LEU A 444 37.52 9.01 10.58
CA LEU A 444 36.50 8.34 9.77
C LEU A 444 36.19 6.93 10.30
N ALA A 445 37.22 6.17 10.69
CA ALA A 445 37.03 4.85 11.29
C ALA A 445 36.24 4.92 12.62
N ALA A 446 36.48 5.95 13.43
CA ALA A 446 35.79 6.12 14.73
C ALA A 446 34.39 6.74 14.62
N ASN A 447 34.07 7.44 13.52
CA ASN A 447 32.86 8.24 13.36
C ASN A 447 32.09 7.90 12.07
N TRP A 448 32.24 6.66 11.58
CA TRP A 448 31.64 6.25 10.31
C TRP A 448 30.11 6.35 10.31
N GLN A 449 29.48 6.06 11.45
CA GLN A 449 28.04 6.22 11.63
C GLN A 449 27.58 7.67 11.40
N THR A 450 28.35 8.65 11.89
CA THR A 450 28.07 10.08 11.72
C THR A 450 28.09 10.50 10.25
N VAL A 451 28.95 9.89 9.44
CA VAL A 451 29.00 10.12 7.98
C VAL A 451 27.73 9.60 7.32
N GLY A 452 27.25 8.41 7.73
CA GLY A 452 25.99 7.85 7.25
C GLY A 452 24.77 8.69 7.63
N ASP A 453 24.71 9.16 8.87
CA ASP A 453 23.59 9.98 9.37
C ASP A 453 23.49 11.32 8.61
N GLU A 454 24.62 11.94 8.29
CA GLU A 454 24.68 13.18 7.52
C GLU A 454 24.30 12.96 6.04
N LEU A 455 24.64 11.80 5.46
CA LEU A 455 24.15 11.41 4.12
C LEU A 455 22.63 11.20 4.13
N VAL A 456 22.07 10.58 5.17
CA VAL A 456 20.61 10.45 5.32
C VAL A 456 19.95 11.83 5.45
N ALA A 457 20.54 12.75 6.23
CA ALA A 457 20.03 14.11 6.38
C ALA A 457 20.00 14.89 5.05
N ARG A 458 20.91 14.57 4.13
CA ARG A 458 20.97 15.16 2.77
C ARG A 458 20.16 14.40 1.71
N GLY A 459 19.35 13.43 2.12
CA GLY A 459 18.50 12.65 1.21
C GLY A 459 19.22 11.55 0.44
N GLN A 460 20.47 11.23 0.79
CA GLN A 460 21.28 10.17 0.18
C GLN A 460 21.12 8.82 0.94
N THR A 461 19.88 8.48 1.32
CA THR A 461 19.58 7.24 2.08
C THR A 461 20.06 5.95 1.39
N PRO A 462 19.95 5.79 0.05
CA PRO A 462 20.47 4.59 -0.61
C PRO A 462 22.00 4.45 -0.52
N VAL A 463 22.72 5.57 -0.61
CA VAL A 463 24.18 5.59 -0.48
C VAL A 463 24.59 5.27 0.95
N ALA A 464 23.93 5.89 1.94
CA ALA A 464 24.17 5.62 3.36
C ALA A 464 23.96 4.12 3.70
N GLY A 465 22.87 3.53 3.23
CA GLY A 465 22.59 2.10 3.45
C GLY A 465 23.60 1.15 2.80
N THR A 466 24.29 1.61 1.76
CA THR A 466 25.31 0.81 1.05
C THR A 466 26.68 0.88 1.74
N ILE A 467 27.05 2.05 2.28
CA ILE A 467 28.39 2.27 2.85
C ILE A 467 28.47 2.04 4.37
N LEU A 468 27.36 2.14 5.10
CA LEU A 468 27.32 1.93 6.55
C LEU A 468 27.82 0.53 6.99
N PRO A 469 27.55 -0.55 6.25
CA PRO A 469 28.13 -1.86 6.55
C PRO A 469 29.63 -1.98 6.27
N ALA A 470 30.23 -1.00 5.58
CA ALA A 470 31.65 -0.99 5.27
C ALA A 470 32.47 -0.47 6.46
N MET A 471 33.70 -0.98 6.61
CA MET A 471 34.70 -0.41 7.51
C MET A 471 35.68 0.49 6.75
N VAL A 472 36.14 1.56 7.38
CA VAL A 472 37.16 2.44 6.80
C VAL A 472 38.53 1.80 6.98
N VAL A 473 39.13 1.35 5.88
CA VAL A 473 40.46 0.70 5.87
C VAL A 473 41.57 1.76 5.82
N GLY A 474 41.33 2.86 5.11
CA GLY A 474 42.30 3.94 5.00
C GLY A 474 41.78 5.13 4.20
N PHE A 475 42.43 6.28 4.38
CA PHE A 475 42.18 7.49 3.59
C PHE A 475 43.50 8.22 3.33
N SER A 476 43.92 8.27 2.07
CA SER A 476 45.17 8.92 1.63
C SER A 476 45.01 9.51 0.24
N ASP A 477 45.58 10.69 -0.01
CA ASP A 477 45.57 11.37 -1.32
C ASP A 477 44.18 11.52 -1.98
N GLY A 478 43.15 11.72 -1.15
CA GLY A 478 41.76 11.84 -1.61
C GLY A 478 41.11 10.52 -2.04
N VAL A 479 41.75 9.38 -1.76
CA VAL A 479 41.20 8.04 -1.97
C VAL A 479 40.76 7.45 -0.63
N LEU A 480 39.48 7.12 -0.51
CA LEU A 480 38.89 6.44 0.64
C LEU A 480 38.77 4.95 0.34
N THR A 481 39.43 4.11 1.13
CA THR A 481 39.36 2.66 1.01
C THR A 481 38.33 2.11 2.00
N LEU A 482 37.28 1.50 1.46
CA LEU A 482 36.19 0.89 2.22
C LEU A 482 36.23 -0.63 2.10
N GLY A 483 36.26 -1.27 3.26
CA GLY A 483 36.32 -2.71 3.42
C GLY A 483 34.98 -3.33 3.71
N PHE A 484 34.66 -4.44 3.06
CA PHE A 484 33.46 -5.23 3.35
C PHE A 484 33.84 -6.63 3.77
N ASP A 485 33.17 -7.17 4.79
CA ASP A 485 33.28 -8.56 5.18
C ASP A 485 32.56 -9.49 4.18
N ASP A 486 32.73 -10.80 4.34
CA ASP A 486 32.09 -11.82 3.49
C ASP A 486 30.56 -11.78 3.55
N ALA A 487 29.97 -11.32 4.68
CA ALA A 487 28.52 -11.19 4.83
C ALA A 487 27.94 -10.08 3.94
N HIS A 488 28.75 -9.08 3.59
CA HIS A 488 28.37 -7.93 2.78
C HIS A 488 29.00 -7.91 1.37
N ALA A 489 29.52 -9.05 0.89
CA ALA A 489 30.16 -9.17 -0.43
C ALA A 489 29.30 -8.66 -1.61
N ARG A 490 27.97 -8.81 -1.54
CA ARG A 490 27.04 -8.29 -2.55
C ARG A 490 26.99 -6.75 -2.60
N LEU A 491 27.16 -6.08 -1.47
CA LEU A 491 27.21 -4.61 -1.42
C LEU A 491 28.53 -4.10 -1.98
N ARG A 492 29.64 -4.81 -1.73
CA ARG A 492 30.93 -4.53 -2.37
C ARG A 492 30.84 -4.62 -3.89
N GLU A 493 30.26 -5.68 -4.45
CA GLU A 493 30.09 -5.83 -5.91
C GLU A 493 29.23 -4.71 -6.52
N GLN A 494 28.22 -4.23 -5.80
CA GLN A 494 27.41 -3.09 -6.24
C GLN A 494 28.21 -1.78 -6.27
N CYS A 495 29.03 -1.55 -5.24
CA CYS A 495 29.94 -0.42 -5.13
C CYS A 495 31.06 -0.45 -6.18
N GLU A 496 31.62 -1.62 -6.50
CA GLU A 496 32.60 -1.78 -7.58
C GLU A 496 31.97 -1.58 -8.97
N GLY A 497 30.67 -1.83 -9.10
CA GLY A 497 29.88 -1.59 -10.30
C GLY A 497 29.23 -0.20 -10.35
N ARG A 498 27.91 -0.18 -10.61
CA ARG A 498 27.16 1.05 -10.92
C ARG A 498 26.98 2.00 -9.75
N ALA A 499 27.13 1.54 -8.49
CA ALA A 499 26.89 2.39 -7.32
C ALA A 499 28.14 3.18 -6.88
N GLY A 500 29.35 2.80 -7.33
CA GLY A 500 30.59 3.42 -6.91
C GLY A 500 30.70 4.91 -7.23
N GLU A 501 30.24 5.33 -8.42
CA GLU A 501 30.23 6.73 -8.82
C GLU A 501 29.27 7.57 -7.95
N ALA A 502 28.11 7.02 -7.61
CA ALA A 502 27.14 7.69 -6.73
C ALA A 502 27.68 7.82 -5.30
N VAL A 503 28.36 6.79 -4.80
CA VAL A 503 29.04 6.81 -3.49
C VAL A 503 30.14 7.88 -3.47
N ALA A 504 31.01 7.89 -4.48
CA ALA A 504 32.09 8.86 -4.58
C ALA A 504 31.58 10.30 -4.72
N ALA A 505 30.51 10.52 -5.50
CA ALA A 505 29.89 11.84 -5.66
C ALA A 505 29.29 12.35 -4.34
N ALA A 506 28.52 11.51 -3.63
CA ALA A 506 27.89 11.89 -2.37
C ALA A 506 28.93 12.17 -1.27
N LEU A 507 30.00 11.37 -1.19
CA LEU A 507 31.09 11.61 -0.25
C LEU A 507 31.94 12.85 -0.63
N SER A 508 32.11 13.13 -1.92
CA SER A 508 32.80 14.34 -2.38
C SER A 508 32.02 15.61 -2.04
N GLU A 509 30.70 15.59 -2.22
CA GLU A 509 29.80 16.68 -1.84
C GLU A 509 29.83 16.91 -0.33
N LEU A 510 29.87 15.83 0.45
CA LEU A 510 29.96 15.88 1.90
C LEU A 510 31.32 16.42 2.39
N ALA A 511 32.39 16.10 1.66
CA ALA A 511 33.74 16.54 1.99
C ALA A 511 34.08 17.96 1.55
N GLY A 512 33.28 18.54 0.65
CA GLY A 512 33.62 19.78 -0.04
C GLY A 512 34.88 19.68 -0.91
N ARG A 513 35.33 18.46 -1.24
CA ARG A 513 36.49 18.16 -2.09
C ARG A 513 36.30 16.84 -2.82
N ALA A 514 36.98 16.64 -3.94
CA ALA A 514 36.90 15.39 -4.69
C ALA A 514 37.45 14.21 -3.87
N ILE A 515 36.62 13.17 -3.72
CA ILE A 515 36.95 11.90 -3.08
C ILE A 515 36.73 10.77 -4.08
N ARG A 516 37.75 9.93 -4.24
CA ARG A 516 37.65 8.65 -4.96
C ARG A 516 37.47 7.54 -3.94
N CYS A 517 36.65 6.54 -4.27
CA CYS A 517 36.43 5.39 -3.40
C CYS A 517 37.05 4.14 -4.00
N GLN A 518 37.74 3.36 -3.18
CA GLN A 518 38.22 2.03 -3.49
C GLN A 518 37.55 1.04 -2.56
N PHE A 519 37.07 -0.08 -3.09
CA PHE A 519 36.37 -1.10 -2.33
C PHE A 519 37.22 -2.36 -2.26
N VAL A 520 37.33 -2.96 -1.08
CA VAL A 520 38.15 -4.16 -0.83
C VAL A 520 37.38 -5.16 0.04
N ALA A 521 37.72 -6.45 -0.06
CA ALA A 521 37.33 -7.42 0.96
C ALA A 521 38.29 -7.33 2.15
N VAL A 522 37.78 -7.48 3.37
CA VAL A 522 38.56 -7.43 4.63
C VAL A 522 38.19 -8.59 5.54
#